data_AF-A0A416GEE1-F1
#
_entry.id   AF-A0A416GEE1-F1
#
_cell.length_a   1.000
_cell.length_b   1.000
_cell.length_c   1.000
_cell.angle_alpha   90.00
_cell.angle_beta   90.00
_cell.angle_gamma   90.00
#
_symmetry.space_group_name_H-M   'P 1'
#
loop_
_entity.id
_entity.type
_entity.pdbx_description
1 polymer ?
#
loop_
_entity_poly.entity_id
_entity_poly.type
_entity_poly.pdbx_seq_one_letter_code
_entity_poly.pdbx_strand_id
1 'polypeptide(L)'
;MKNYYCLVAGMPDVALDDSKLPFHVSDFKDEYLPQLAPEDRKLVELFYLQYDNQNLLNVLEQKEDSEPLPGLFTREELEEEVRAAQRDEACTLLPEYMYRFIREYSQLKEESNGNLPEDILTGYYYDEACKVKNTFVKEWFTFNQNVNNILIALTARRFGFPPASFLVGQGDLVHLLATSAARDFGIGSDFEQIHELMSISELSDPVEKERKIDLLKWNWLEEHTFFHYFSIEKIFAFLQKLNIIERWTIVDKERGGQVFRDMIQQLKDEVEVPSEFRIK
;
A
#
# COMPACT_ATOMS: atom_id res chain seq x y z
N MET A 1 16.02 2.99 23.43
CA MET A 1 15.36 1.95 22.61
C MET A 1 14.72 0.97 23.58
N LYS A 2 13.40 0.79 23.52
CA LYS A 2 12.72 -0.22 24.33
C LYS A 2 12.85 -1.58 23.64
N ASN A 3 12.93 -2.64 24.44
CA ASN A 3 13.00 -4.00 23.93
C ASN A 3 11.65 -4.70 24.15
N TYR A 4 11.18 -5.40 23.13
CA TYR A 4 9.87 -6.03 23.05
C TYR A 4 9.98 -7.56 23.07
N TYR A 5 10.67 -8.10 24.08
CA TYR A 5 10.96 -9.53 24.17
C TYR A 5 9.71 -10.41 24.09
N CYS A 6 8.65 -10.08 24.86
CA CYS A 6 7.45 -10.90 24.91
C CYS A 6 6.66 -10.87 23.60
N LEU A 7 6.51 -9.69 23.00
CA LEU A 7 5.83 -9.55 21.72
C LEU A 7 6.57 -10.34 20.65
N VAL A 8 7.88 -10.12 20.53
CA VAL A 8 8.69 -10.76 19.49
C VAL A 8 8.74 -12.28 19.66
N ALA A 9 8.87 -12.78 20.88
CA ALA A 9 8.86 -14.22 21.15
C ALA A 9 7.49 -14.88 20.90
N GLY A 10 6.41 -14.10 20.92
CA GLY A 10 5.05 -14.56 20.63
C GLY A 10 4.62 -14.35 19.18
N MET A 11 5.46 -13.77 18.32
CA MET A 11 5.13 -13.59 16.91
C MET A 11 5.09 -14.95 16.20
N PRO A 12 4.05 -15.23 15.40
CA PRO A 12 4.06 -16.39 14.54
C PRO A 12 5.15 -16.25 13.47
N ASP A 13 5.77 -17.38 13.12
CA ASP A 13 6.60 -17.45 11.93
C ASP A 13 5.70 -17.35 10.70
N VAL A 14 6.08 -16.49 9.76
CA VAL A 14 5.32 -16.22 8.54
C VAL A 14 6.22 -16.36 7.31
N ALA A 15 5.68 -16.95 6.25
CA ALA A 15 6.33 -17.11 4.96
C ALA A 15 5.51 -16.44 3.86
N LEU A 16 6.18 -15.98 2.80
CA LEU A 16 5.54 -15.27 1.69
C LEU A 16 4.47 -16.12 0.97
N ASP A 17 4.60 -17.44 0.98
CA ASP A 17 3.71 -18.41 0.34
C ASP A 17 2.64 -19.00 1.28
N ASP A 18 2.48 -18.43 2.48
CA ASP A 18 1.44 -18.86 3.42
C ASP A 18 0.04 -18.61 2.86
N SER A 19 -0.68 -19.70 2.57
CA SER A 19 -2.05 -19.67 2.04
C SER A 19 -3.14 -19.47 3.12
N LYS A 20 -2.77 -19.53 4.39
CA LYS A 20 -3.65 -19.31 5.54
C LYS A 20 -2.89 -18.58 6.63
N LEU A 21 -3.37 -17.39 6.96
CA LEU A 21 -2.86 -16.61 8.07
C LEU A 21 -3.63 -16.98 9.35
N PRO A 22 -2.93 -17.43 10.41
CA PRO A 22 -3.54 -17.57 11.73
C PRO A 22 -3.65 -16.24 12.48
N PHE A 23 -3.02 -15.19 11.94
CA PHE A 23 -2.88 -13.88 12.57
C PHE A 23 -2.93 -12.81 11.48
N HIS A 24 -3.84 -11.85 11.61
CA HIS A 24 -4.15 -10.83 10.63
C HIS A 24 -3.62 -9.45 11.02
N VAL A 25 -3.62 -8.50 10.08
CA VAL A 25 -3.30 -7.09 10.35
C VAL A 25 -4.27 -6.47 11.37
N SER A 26 -5.53 -6.93 11.40
CA SER A 26 -6.50 -6.54 12.43
C SER A 26 -6.11 -7.07 13.81
N ASP A 27 -5.69 -8.33 13.90
CA ASP A 27 -5.29 -8.96 15.16
C ASP A 27 -4.04 -8.28 15.72
N PHE A 28 -3.10 -7.89 14.85
CA PHE A 28 -1.96 -7.06 15.23
C PHE A 28 -2.41 -5.74 15.88
N LYS A 29 -3.41 -5.07 15.28
CA LYS A 29 -3.92 -3.79 15.78
C LYS A 29 -4.48 -3.93 17.20
N ASP A 30 -5.23 -5.00 17.45
CA ASP A 30 -5.92 -5.21 18.72
C ASP A 30 -4.98 -5.77 19.80
N GLU A 31 -4.05 -6.65 19.43
CA GLU A 31 -3.19 -7.35 20.38
C GLU A 31 -1.84 -6.68 20.59
N TYR A 32 -1.17 -6.21 19.54
CA TYR A 32 0.22 -5.71 19.62
C TYR A 32 0.28 -4.21 19.84
N LEU A 33 -0.52 -3.43 19.11
CA LEU A 33 -0.49 -1.96 19.17
C LEU A 33 -0.66 -1.39 20.59
N PRO A 34 -1.57 -1.90 21.46
CA PRO A 34 -1.74 -1.39 22.82
C PRO A 34 -0.56 -1.67 23.75
N GLN A 35 0.29 -2.64 23.41
CA GLN A 35 1.47 -3.04 24.19
C GLN A 35 2.72 -2.22 23.84
N LEU A 36 2.69 -1.45 22.76
CA LEU A 36 3.82 -0.63 22.33
C LEU A 36 3.97 0.64 23.17
N ALA A 37 5.22 1.11 23.28
CA ALA A 37 5.47 2.41 23.86
C ALA A 37 4.84 3.53 23.02
N PRO A 38 4.42 4.67 23.61
CA PRO A 38 3.75 5.73 22.85
C PRO A 38 4.54 6.25 21.63
N GLU A 39 5.87 6.30 21.70
CA GLU A 39 6.73 6.73 20.60
C GLU A 39 6.79 5.69 19.46
N ASP A 40 6.91 4.41 19.83
CA ASP A 40 6.98 3.30 18.89
C ASP A 40 5.62 2.98 18.27
N ARG A 41 4.54 3.14 19.04
CA ARG A 41 3.16 3.03 18.59
C ARG A 41 2.89 3.99 17.43
N LYS A 42 3.35 5.23 17.50
CA LYS A 42 3.22 6.21 16.40
C LYS A 42 3.87 5.73 15.11
N LEU A 43 4.99 5.00 15.19
CA LEU A 43 5.64 4.44 14.00
C LEU A 43 4.76 3.38 13.33
N VAL A 44 4.08 2.58 14.13
CA VAL A 44 3.15 1.54 13.63
C VAL A 44 1.84 2.15 13.15
N GLU A 45 1.34 3.19 13.81
CA GLU A 45 0.15 3.93 13.37
C GLU A 45 0.33 4.48 11.95
N LEU A 46 1.54 4.89 11.55
CA LEU A 46 1.82 5.29 10.16
C LEU A 46 1.44 4.20 9.15
N PHE A 47 1.68 2.93 9.44
CA PHE A 47 1.26 1.85 8.54
C PHE A 47 -0.25 1.83 8.34
N TYR A 48 -1.04 2.05 9.40
CA TYR A 48 -2.51 2.02 9.32
C TYR A 48 -3.08 3.25 8.60
N LEU A 49 -2.36 4.37 8.59
CA LEU A 49 -2.77 5.57 7.84
C LEU A 49 -2.89 5.32 6.33
N GLN A 50 -2.23 4.30 5.76
CA GLN A 50 -2.45 3.94 4.36
C GLN A 50 -3.90 3.48 4.10
N TYR A 51 -4.51 2.81 5.07
CA TYR A 51 -5.92 2.41 5.00
C TYR A 51 -6.83 3.61 5.25
N ASP A 52 -6.47 4.47 6.20
CA ASP A 52 -7.24 5.70 6.46
C ASP A 52 -7.21 6.67 5.27
N ASN A 53 -6.10 6.74 4.52
CA ASN A 53 -6.05 7.50 3.27
C ASN A 53 -7.10 7.01 2.27
N GLN A 54 -7.21 5.68 2.10
CA GLN A 54 -8.21 5.09 1.20
C GLN A 54 -9.63 5.25 1.75
N ASN A 55 -9.83 5.09 3.05
CA ASN A 55 -11.12 5.32 3.69
C ASN A 55 -11.55 6.80 3.55
N LEU A 56 -10.62 7.74 3.70
CA LEU A 56 -10.85 9.16 3.52
C LEU A 56 -11.26 9.49 2.08
N LEU A 57 -10.57 8.92 1.09
CA LEU A 57 -10.96 9.03 -0.32
C LEU A 57 -12.38 8.51 -0.54
N ASN A 58 -12.71 7.33 0.00
CA ASN A 58 -14.06 6.75 -0.10
C ASN A 58 -15.13 7.68 0.50
N VAL A 59 -14.84 8.33 1.64
CA VAL A 59 -15.74 9.32 2.27
C VAL A 59 -15.90 10.56 1.38
N LEU A 60 -14.80 11.12 0.88
CA LEU A 60 -14.80 12.31 0.01
C LEU A 60 -15.49 12.06 -1.35
N GLU A 61 -15.45 10.82 -1.84
CA GLU A 61 -16.15 10.36 -3.04
C GLU A 61 -17.59 9.89 -2.80
N GLN A 62 -18.06 9.91 -1.54
CA GLN A 62 -19.40 9.46 -1.15
C GLN A 62 -19.69 8.00 -1.51
N LYS A 63 -18.69 7.11 -1.39
CA LYS A 63 -18.83 5.67 -1.60
C LYS A 63 -19.47 5.01 -0.37
N GLU A 64 -20.80 5.09 -0.25
CA GLU A 64 -21.57 4.53 0.88
C GLU A 64 -21.40 3.01 1.05
N ASP A 65 -21.31 2.25 -0.04
CA ASP A 65 -21.21 0.79 -0.01
C ASP A 65 -19.79 0.23 0.17
N SER A 66 -18.78 1.09 0.36
CA SER A 66 -17.40 0.62 0.54
C SER A 66 -17.20 -0.01 1.93
N GLU A 67 -16.69 -1.24 1.96
CA GLU A 67 -16.27 -1.88 3.21
C GLU A 67 -15.07 -1.11 3.79
N PRO A 68 -15.11 -0.72 5.08
CA PRO A 68 -14.04 0.05 5.69
C PRO A 68 -12.79 -0.82 5.83
N LEU A 69 -11.66 -0.32 5.34
CA LEU A 69 -10.36 -0.93 5.57
C LEU A 69 -9.95 -0.76 7.03
N PRO A 70 -9.08 -1.64 7.58
CA PRO A 70 -8.72 -1.64 9.00
C PRO A 70 -7.75 -0.50 9.38
N GLY A 71 -8.12 0.75 9.09
CA GLY A 71 -7.42 1.96 9.48
C GLY A 71 -7.62 2.34 10.95
N LEU A 72 -7.06 3.45 11.40
CA LEU A 72 -7.17 3.96 12.78
C LEU A 72 -8.52 4.60 13.07
N PHE A 73 -9.14 5.21 12.07
CA PHE A 73 -10.36 6.01 12.23
C PHE A 73 -11.58 5.27 11.69
N THR A 74 -12.70 5.43 12.38
CA THR A 74 -13.99 4.96 11.90
C THR A 74 -14.50 5.85 10.78
N ARG A 75 -15.43 5.32 9.98
CA ARG A 75 -16.09 6.10 8.93
C ARG A 75 -16.79 7.34 9.48
N GLU A 76 -17.48 7.20 10.61
CA GLU A 76 -18.21 8.30 11.26
C GLU A 76 -17.26 9.43 11.68
N GLU A 77 -16.12 9.08 12.28
CA GLU A 77 -15.07 10.05 12.64
C GLU A 77 -14.52 10.77 11.40
N LEU A 78 -14.22 10.04 10.31
CA LEU A 78 -13.75 10.65 9.07
C LEU A 78 -14.80 11.59 8.46
N GLU A 79 -16.08 11.22 8.46
CA GLU A 79 -17.17 12.05 7.96
C GLU A 79 -17.40 13.32 8.79
N GLU A 80 -17.23 13.24 10.10
CA GLU A 80 -17.26 14.40 11.00
C GLU A 80 -16.09 15.36 10.72
N GLU A 81 -14.88 14.82 10.64
CA GLU A 81 -13.66 15.60 10.39
C GLU A 81 -13.65 16.24 9.00
N VAL A 82 -14.16 15.55 7.97
CA VAL A 82 -14.34 16.12 6.63
C VAL A 82 -15.32 17.29 6.66
N ARG A 83 -16.47 17.14 7.35
CA ARG A 83 -17.46 18.22 7.48
C ARG A 83 -16.91 19.43 8.25
N ALA A 84 -16.15 19.19 9.31
CA ALA A 84 -15.50 20.25 10.09
C ALA A 84 -14.43 20.97 9.26
N ALA A 85 -13.56 20.23 8.57
CA ALA A 85 -12.49 20.79 7.76
C ALA A 85 -13.01 21.64 6.58
N GLN A 86 -14.12 21.23 5.96
CA GLN A 86 -14.79 21.99 4.89
C GLN A 86 -15.45 23.30 5.37
N ARG A 87 -15.70 23.42 6.68
CA ARG A 87 -16.25 24.63 7.32
C ARG A 87 -15.19 25.49 8.00
N ASP A 88 -13.91 25.18 7.81
CA ASP A 88 -12.77 25.80 8.50
C ASP A 88 -12.90 25.75 10.04
N GLU A 89 -13.54 24.71 10.58
CA GLU A 89 -13.67 24.48 12.01
C GLU A 89 -12.39 23.83 12.59
N ALA A 90 -12.24 23.87 13.92
CA ALA A 90 -11.10 23.28 14.60
C ALA A 90 -11.17 21.75 14.51
N CYS A 91 -10.13 21.16 13.93
CA CYS A 91 -10.00 19.72 13.71
C CYS A 91 -8.74 19.22 14.42
N THR A 92 -8.79 18.08 15.13
CA THR A 92 -7.65 17.62 15.96
C THR A 92 -7.38 16.11 15.92
N LEU A 93 -8.24 15.34 15.25
CA LEU A 93 -8.16 13.89 15.22
C LEU A 93 -7.21 13.36 14.14
N LEU A 94 -7.30 13.90 12.92
CA LEU A 94 -6.52 13.43 11.78
C LEU A 94 -5.10 14.03 11.75
N PRO A 95 -4.15 13.36 11.08
CA PRO A 95 -2.88 13.98 10.74
C PRO A 95 -3.04 15.25 9.90
N GLU A 96 -2.16 16.22 10.10
CA GLU A 96 -2.19 17.53 9.42
C GLU A 96 -2.27 17.41 7.88
N TYR A 97 -1.57 16.42 7.30
CA TYR A 97 -1.56 16.23 5.86
C TYR A 97 -2.93 15.82 5.30
N MET A 98 -3.75 15.11 6.08
CA MET A 98 -5.11 14.75 5.68
C MET A 98 -6.01 15.98 5.69
N TYR A 99 -5.87 16.87 6.68
CA TYR A 99 -6.62 18.13 6.69
C TYR A 99 -6.27 19.03 5.51
N ARG A 100 -4.98 19.14 5.20
CA ARG A 100 -4.52 19.83 4.01
C ARG A 100 -5.17 19.24 2.75
N PHE A 101 -5.15 17.92 2.61
CA PHE A 101 -5.77 17.24 1.48
C PHE A 101 -7.27 17.52 1.37
N ILE A 102 -8.02 17.42 2.48
CA ILE A 102 -9.48 17.67 2.49
C ILE A 102 -9.81 19.07 1.98
N ARG A 103 -9.05 20.09 2.39
CA ARG A 103 -9.26 21.49 1.97
C ARG A 103 -8.94 21.73 0.50
N GLU A 104 -7.93 21.04 -0.03
CA GLU A 104 -7.50 21.16 -1.42
C GLU A 104 -8.33 20.26 -2.36
N TYR A 105 -9.03 19.24 -1.85
CA TYR A 105 -9.65 18.17 -2.64
C TYR A 105 -10.58 18.65 -3.76
N SER A 106 -11.44 19.63 -3.50
CA SER A 106 -12.34 20.18 -4.53
C SER A 106 -11.58 20.79 -5.70
N GLN A 107 -10.50 21.52 -5.43
CA GLN A 107 -9.65 22.12 -6.47
C GLN A 107 -8.88 21.04 -7.24
N LEU A 108 -8.31 20.06 -6.52
CA LEU A 108 -7.58 18.94 -7.14
C LEU A 108 -8.44 18.14 -8.12
N LYS A 109 -9.73 17.99 -7.81
CA LYS A 109 -10.69 17.30 -8.69
C LYS A 109 -10.95 18.07 -9.98
N GLU A 110 -11.02 19.40 -9.91
CA GLU A 110 -11.28 20.29 -11.05
C GLU A 110 -10.04 20.52 -11.93
N GLU A 111 -8.85 20.60 -11.32
CA GLU A 111 -7.59 20.96 -11.98
C GLU A 111 -6.80 19.76 -12.52
N SER A 112 -7.35 18.55 -12.50
CA SER A 112 -6.65 17.29 -12.75
C SER A 112 -5.97 17.22 -14.14
N ASN A 113 -4.80 17.86 -14.25
CA ASN A 113 -3.86 17.89 -15.38
C ASN A 113 -3.08 16.56 -15.48
N GLY A 114 -3.75 15.43 -15.24
CA GLY A 114 -3.17 14.08 -15.28
C GLY A 114 -2.79 13.47 -13.92
N ASN A 115 -2.81 14.24 -12.82
CA ASN A 115 -2.53 13.71 -11.49
C ASN A 115 -3.83 13.35 -10.78
N LEU A 116 -3.92 12.11 -10.31
CA LEU A 116 -5.07 11.64 -9.55
C LEU A 116 -4.97 12.18 -8.11
N PRO A 117 -6.09 12.61 -7.48
CA PRO A 117 -6.09 13.03 -6.07
C PRO A 117 -5.44 11.99 -5.14
N GLU A 118 -5.59 10.71 -5.46
CA GLU A 118 -4.98 9.57 -4.77
C GLU A 118 -3.45 9.60 -4.79
N ASP A 119 -2.84 10.00 -5.91
CA ASP A 119 -1.39 10.14 -6.04
C ASP A 119 -0.86 11.30 -5.18
N ILE A 120 -1.63 12.39 -5.11
CA ILE A 120 -1.30 13.56 -4.30
C ILE A 120 -1.37 13.22 -2.81
N LEU A 121 -2.44 12.55 -2.38
CA LEU A 121 -2.59 12.07 -1.01
C LEU A 121 -1.46 11.09 -0.64
N THR A 122 -1.09 10.21 -1.56
CA THR A 122 0.04 9.29 -1.40
C THR A 122 1.37 10.05 -1.21
N GLY A 123 1.58 11.14 -1.94
CA GLY A 123 2.74 12.02 -1.75
C GLY A 123 2.78 12.65 -0.36
N TYR A 124 1.65 13.20 0.08
CA TYR A 124 1.53 13.77 1.43
C TYR A 124 1.80 12.75 2.53
N TYR A 125 1.33 11.52 2.33
CA TYR A 125 1.58 10.40 3.24
C TYR A 125 3.07 10.03 3.31
N TYR A 126 3.76 9.89 2.17
CA TYR A 126 5.20 9.61 2.17
C TYR A 126 6.02 10.76 2.79
N ASP A 127 5.66 12.01 2.51
CA ASP A 127 6.31 13.18 3.12
C ASP A 127 6.17 13.17 4.65
N GLU A 128 5.01 12.79 5.18
CA GLU A 128 4.79 12.66 6.62
C GLU A 128 5.60 11.50 7.21
N ALA A 129 5.56 10.33 6.55
CA ALA A 129 6.28 9.16 7.01
C ALA A 129 7.81 9.38 7.00
N CYS A 130 8.33 10.22 6.11
CA CYS A 130 9.75 10.56 6.04
C CYS A 130 10.23 11.50 7.17
N LYS A 131 9.33 12.12 7.94
CA LYS A 131 9.68 13.01 9.08
C LYS A 131 10.00 12.26 10.37
N VAL A 132 9.77 10.95 10.42
CA VAL A 132 10.04 10.16 11.63
C VAL A 132 11.53 10.11 11.94
N LYS A 133 11.84 10.02 13.24
CA LYS A 133 13.21 9.91 13.73
C LYS A 133 13.80 8.50 13.56
N ASN A 134 12.94 7.48 13.47
CA ASN A 134 13.39 6.10 13.33
C ASN A 134 13.93 5.87 11.91
N THR A 135 15.23 5.60 11.80
CA THR A 135 15.93 5.44 10.52
C THR A 135 15.35 4.31 9.68
N PHE A 136 15.11 3.14 10.27
CA PHE A 136 14.58 1.97 9.56
C PHE A 136 13.19 2.26 8.96
N VAL A 137 12.28 2.82 9.74
CA VAL A 137 10.93 3.16 9.25
C VAL A 137 11.01 4.21 8.15
N LYS A 138 11.85 5.24 8.32
CA LYS A 138 12.06 6.26 7.29
C LYS A 138 12.58 5.66 5.99
N GLU A 139 13.59 4.79 6.08
CA GLU A 139 14.19 4.10 4.93
C GLU A 139 13.21 3.17 4.24
N TRP A 140 12.34 2.48 5.00
CA TRP A 140 11.27 1.66 4.44
C TRP A 140 10.31 2.48 3.57
N PHE A 141 9.84 3.62 4.09
CA PHE A 141 8.93 4.49 3.34
C PHE A 141 9.62 5.10 2.11
N THR A 142 10.87 5.56 2.26
CA THR A 142 11.68 6.06 1.13
C THR A 142 11.89 4.98 0.08
N PHE A 143 12.19 3.74 0.48
CA PHE A 143 12.36 2.61 -0.42
C PHE A 143 11.07 2.33 -1.21
N ASN A 144 9.91 2.29 -0.55
CA ASN A 144 8.63 2.07 -1.22
C ASN A 144 8.29 3.18 -2.21
N GLN A 145 8.49 4.45 -1.83
CA GLN A 145 8.29 5.59 -2.73
C GLN A 145 9.21 5.51 -3.95
N ASN A 146 10.49 5.15 -3.76
CA ASN A 146 11.47 5.02 -4.82
C ASN A 146 11.12 3.88 -5.78
N VAL A 147 10.76 2.70 -5.26
CA VAL A 147 10.28 1.56 -6.06
C VAL A 147 9.10 1.97 -6.94
N ASN A 148 8.09 2.62 -6.35
CA ASN A 148 6.91 3.06 -7.07
C ASN A 148 7.27 4.07 -8.16
N ASN A 149 8.06 5.10 -7.84
CA ASN A 149 8.49 6.12 -8.79
C ASN A 149 9.31 5.53 -9.94
N ILE A 150 10.21 4.59 -9.67
CA ILE A 150 11.00 3.91 -10.70
C ILE A 150 10.07 3.13 -11.64
N LEU A 151 9.12 2.35 -11.11
CA LEU A 151 8.16 1.59 -11.91
C LEU A 151 7.26 2.49 -12.74
N ILE A 152 6.81 3.62 -12.18
CA ILE A 152 6.04 4.64 -12.89
C ILE A 152 6.88 5.22 -14.03
N ALA A 153 8.12 5.63 -13.77
CA ALA A 153 8.99 6.23 -14.78
C ALA A 153 9.34 5.24 -15.91
N LEU A 154 9.60 3.97 -15.59
CA LEU A 154 9.80 2.90 -16.57
C LEU A 154 8.55 2.71 -17.44
N THR A 155 7.38 2.68 -16.81
CA THR A 155 6.09 2.52 -17.49
C THR A 155 5.77 3.72 -18.39
N ALA A 156 5.96 4.94 -17.90
CA ALA A 156 5.76 6.17 -18.65
C ALA A 156 6.65 6.21 -19.90
N ARG A 157 7.94 5.89 -19.76
CA ARG A 157 8.87 5.79 -20.90
C ARG A 157 8.43 4.76 -21.92
N ARG A 158 8.01 3.57 -21.48
CA ARG A 158 7.56 2.48 -22.36
C ARG A 158 6.37 2.91 -23.24
N PHE A 159 5.49 3.75 -22.72
CA PHE A 159 4.30 4.22 -23.42
C PHE A 159 4.42 5.64 -24.00
N GLY A 160 5.59 6.28 -23.90
CA GLY A 160 5.84 7.60 -24.47
C GLY A 160 5.21 8.77 -23.69
N PHE A 161 4.88 8.57 -22.41
CA PHE A 161 4.39 9.62 -21.53
C PHE A 161 5.55 10.34 -20.81
N PRO A 162 5.42 11.65 -20.51
CA PRO A 162 6.39 12.37 -19.70
C PRO A 162 6.31 11.87 -18.24
N PRO A 163 7.40 11.31 -17.66
CA PRO A 163 7.35 10.75 -16.30
C PRO A 163 7.02 11.78 -15.23
N ALA A 164 7.51 13.02 -15.39
CA ALA A 164 7.45 14.08 -14.38
C ALA A 164 6.04 14.34 -13.81
N SER A 165 4.99 14.16 -14.61
CA SER A 165 3.62 14.36 -14.17
C SER A 165 3.18 13.32 -13.13
N PHE A 166 3.68 12.08 -13.23
CA PHE A 166 3.20 10.94 -12.43
C PHE A 166 4.07 10.63 -11.22
N LEU A 167 5.24 11.29 -11.08
CA LEU A 167 6.17 11.00 -9.99
C LEU A 167 5.68 11.63 -8.68
N VAL A 168 5.82 10.88 -7.59
CA VAL A 168 5.37 11.28 -6.26
C VAL A 168 6.55 11.76 -5.42
N GLY A 169 6.43 12.96 -4.85
CA GLY A 169 7.44 13.56 -3.98
C GLY A 169 8.48 14.40 -4.73
N GLN A 170 9.62 14.67 -4.07
CA GLN A 170 10.68 15.55 -4.56
C GLN A 170 12.06 14.96 -4.25
N GLY A 171 13.12 15.49 -4.89
CA GLY A 171 14.51 15.14 -4.61
C GLY A 171 15.29 14.64 -5.83
N ASP A 172 16.54 14.25 -5.60
CA ASP A 172 17.50 13.92 -6.66
C ASP A 172 17.04 12.72 -7.50
N LEU A 173 16.52 11.67 -6.86
CA LEU A 173 15.97 10.51 -7.57
C LEU A 173 14.81 10.92 -8.49
N VAL A 174 13.83 11.66 -7.96
CA VAL A 174 12.66 12.13 -8.74
C VAL A 174 13.10 12.98 -9.92
N HIS A 175 14.06 13.88 -9.72
CA HIS A 175 14.63 14.69 -10.78
C HIS A 175 15.32 13.83 -11.86
N LEU A 176 16.12 12.84 -11.46
CA LEU A 176 16.77 11.90 -12.39
C LEU A 176 15.74 11.08 -13.18
N LEU A 177 14.70 10.58 -12.53
CA LEU A 177 13.62 9.82 -13.18
C LEU A 177 12.87 10.66 -14.21
N ALA A 178 12.69 11.95 -13.95
CA ALA A 178 12.01 12.89 -14.84
C ALA A 178 12.85 13.31 -16.06
N THR A 179 14.17 13.44 -15.90
CA THR A 179 15.03 14.15 -16.89
C THR A 179 16.06 13.27 -17.59
N SER A 180 16.48 12.17 -16.96
CA SER A 180 17.53 11.32 -17.49
C SER A 180 17.09 10.65 -18.79
N ALA A 181 18.03 10.37 -19.69
CA ALA A 181 17.84 9.56 -20.89
C ALA A 181 18.45 8.16 -20.77
N ALA A 182 19.23 7.90 -19.70
CA ALA A 182 19.84 6.59 -19.46
C ALA A 182 18.76 5.53 -19.17
N ARG A 183 19.00 4.29 -19.60
CA ARG A 183 18.02 3.18 -19.48
C ARG A 183 17.63 2.93 -18.01
N ASP A 184 18.62 2.94 -17.13
CA ASP A 184 18.51 2.83 -15.68
C ASP A 184 18.43 4.19 -14.99
N PHE A 185 18.15 5.27 -15.72
CA PHE A 185 18.14 6.66 -15.26
C PHE A 185 19.48 7.18 -14.71
N GLY A 186 20.55 6.37 -14.74
CA GLY A 186 21.84 6.70 -14.13
C GLY A 186 21.87 6.50 -12.60
N ILE A 187 20.93 5.73 -12.04
CA ILE A 187 20.84 5.47 -10.59
C ILE A 187 21.41 4.12 -10.16
N GLY A 188 22.07 3.37 -11.05
CA GLY A 188 22.58 2.02 -10.75
C GLY A 188 23.61 1.95 -9.63
N SER A 189 24.31 3.05 -9.30
CA SER A 189 25.20 3.11 -8.13
C SER A 189 24.46 3.36 -6.82
N ASP A 190 23.30 4.01 -6.90
CA ASP A 190 22.60 4.57 -5.74
C ASP A 190 21.37 3.74 -5.35
N PHE A 191 20.88 2.91 -6.28
CA PHE A 191 19.73 2.04 -6.10
C PHE A 191 20.02 0.63 -6.65
N GLU A 192 20.51 -0.24 -5.77
CA GLU A 192 20.98 -1.59 -6.10
C GLU A 192 19.94 -2.43 -6.86
N GLN A 193 18.65 -2.26 -6.52
CA GLN A 193 17.56 -3.05 -7.07
C GLN A 193 17.08 -2.57 -8.45
N ILE A 194 17.70 -1.56 -9.08
CA ILE A 194 17.21 -0.99 -10.35
C ILE A 194 17.12 -2.03 -11.47
N HIS A 195 18.10 -2.93 -11.56
CA HIS A 195 18.11 -3.97 -12.60
C HIS A 195 16.98 -4.97 -12.41
N GLU A 196 16.67 -5.34 -11.17
CA GLU A 196 15.53 -6.19 -10.85
C GLU A 196 14.21 -5.48 -11.18
N LEU A 197 14.07 -4.20 -10.81
CA LEU A 197 12.87 -3.40 -11.15
C LEU A 197 12.68 -3.24 -12.66
N MET A 198 13.76 -3.09 -13.43
CA MET A 198 13.69 -3.07 -14.89
C MET A 198 13.18 -4.39 -15.43
N SER A 199 13.69 -5.53 -14.95
CA SER A 199 13.18 -6.85 -15.34
C SER A 199 11.70 -7.04 -14.96
N ILE A 200 11.31 -6.61 -13.76
CA ILE A 200 9.91 -6.62 -13.30
C ILE A 200 9.04 -5.76 -14.23
N SER A 201 9.52 -4.59 -14.65
CA SER A 201 8.77 -3.67 -15.49
C SER A 201 8.41 -4.25 -16.87
N GLU A 202 9.24 -5.16 -17.37
CA GLU A 202 9.11 -5.84 -18.65
C GLU A 202 8.14 -7.04 -18.62
N LEU A 203 7.72 -7.50 -17.42
CA LEU A 203 6.74 -8.58 -17.28
C LEU A 203 5.37 -8.19 -17.84
N SER A 204 4.76 -9.14 -18.54
CA SER A 204 3.43 -8.98 -19.15
C SER A 204 2.29 -9.33 -18.20
N ASP A 205 2.48 -10.32 -17.31
CA ASP A 205 1.46 -10.72 -16.33
C ASP A 205 1.48 -9.74 -15.14
N PRO A 206 0.39 -8.97 -14.92
CA PRO A 206 0.31 -8.05 -13.80
C PRO A 206 0.42 -8.75 -12.44
N VAL A 207 -0.07 -9.98 -12.32
CA VAL A 207 -0.02 -10.74 -11.05
C VAL A 207 1.40 -11.16 -10.73
N GLU A 208 2.14 -11.66 -11.72
CA GLU A 208 3.55 -11.99 -11.56
C GLU A 208 4.38 -10.74 -11.20
N LYS A 209 4.05 -9.61 -11.83
CA LYS A 209 4.69 -8.32 -11.56
C LYS A 209 4.52 -7.90 -10.11
N GLU A 210 3.28 -7.90 -9.60
CA GLU A 210 3.00 -7.57 -8.20
C GLU A 210 3.69 -8.55 -7.24
N ARG A 211 3.70 -9.87 -7.53
CA ARG A 211 4.41 -10.86 -6.70
C ARG A 211 5.91 -10.59 -6.62
N LYS A 212 6.53 -10.18 -7.73
CA LYS A 212 7.96 -9.84 -7.75
C LYS A 212 8.25 -8.54 -6.99
N ILE A 213 7.37 -7.55 -7.06
CA ILE A 213 7.47 -6.32 -6.26
C ILE A 213 7.37 -6.65 -4.76
N ASP A 214 6.46 -7.54 -4.37
CA ASP A 214 6.33 -7.96 -2.98
C ASP A 214 7.52 -8.78 -2.49
N LEU A 215 8.07 -9.66 -3.33
CA LEU A 215 9.30 -10.37 -3.01
C LEU A 215 10.47 -9.39 -2.80
N LEU A 216 10.58 -8.35 -3.63
CA LEU A 216 11.58 -7.30 -3.47
C LEU A 216 11.45 -6.60 -2.11
N LYS A 217 10.22 -6.21 -1.76
CA LYS A 217 9.89 -5.58 -0.47
C LYS A 217 10.16 -6.52 0.71
N TRP A 218 9.82 -7.79 0.57
CA TRP A 218 10.08 -8.81 1.57
C TRP A 218 11.58 -8.98 1.84
N ASN A 219 12.39 -9.10 0.78
CA ASN A 219 13.84 -9.24 0.89
C ASN A 219 14.47 -8.02 1.57
N TRP A 220 14.02 -6.81 1.18
CA TRP A 220 14.44 -5.58 1.85
C TRP A 220 14.18 -5.63 3.36
N LEU A 221 12.98 -6.08 3.78
CA LEU A 221 12.63 -6.21 5.19
C LEU A 221 13.51 -7.25 5.92
N GLU A 222 13.85 -8.37 5.30
CA GLU A 222 14.75 -9.37 5.90
C GLU A 222 16.15 -8.82 6.12
N GLU A 223 16.73 -8.20 5.08
CA GLU A 223 18.08 -7.63 5.11
C GLU A 223 18.20 -6.52 6.17
N HIS A 224 17.22 -5.62 6.19
CA HIS A 224 17.24 -4.44 7.06
C HIS A 224 16.76 -4.75 8.49
N THR A 225 16.26 -5.97 8.75
CA THR A 225 15.95 -6.43 10.12
C THR A 225 16.92 -7.48 10.66
N PHE A 226 17.97 -7.84 9.92
CA PHE A 226 18.91 -8.90 10.32
C PHE A 226 19.52 -8.69 11.72
N PHE A 227 19.84 -7.45 12.07
CA PHE A 227 20.40 -7.07 13.38
C PHE A 227 19.35 -6.62 14.41
N HIS A 228 18.07 -6.62 14.05
CA HIS A 228 16.95 -6.21 14.90
C HIS A 228 16.28 -7.42 15.55
N TYR A 229 16.71 -7.75 16.77
CA TYR A 229 16.24 -8.96 17.46
C TYR A 229 14.97 -8.74 18.27
N PHE A 230 14.89 -7.66 19.05
CA PHE A 230 13.77 -7.42 19.99
C PHE A 230 13.30 -5.97 19.97
N SER A 231 13.28 -5.34 18.80
CA SER A 231 13.06 -3.91 18.66
C SER A 231 11.79 -3.58 17.88
N ILE A 232 11.43 -2.29 17.82
CA ILE A 232 10.26 -1.84 17.08
C ILE A 232 10.38 -2.12 15.58
N GLU A 233 11.60 -2.07 15.03
CA GLU A 233 11.87 -2.38 13.61
C GLU A 233 11.47 -3.81 13.27
N LYS A 234 11.75 -4.77 14.17
CA LYS A 234 11.37 -6.18 13.98
C LYS A 234 9.85 -6.35 13.96
N ILE A 235 9.17 -5.66 14.88
CA ILE A 235 7.71 -5.67 15.00
C ILE A 235 7.05 -4.99 13.78
N PHE A 236 7.58 -3.84 13.35
CA PHE A 236 7.08 -3.12 12.18
C PHE A 236 7.27 -3.95 10.91
N ALA A 237 8.43 -4.58 10.73
CA ALA A 237 8.67 -5.45 9.59
C ALA A 237 7.74 -6.68 9.57
N PHE A 238 7.46 -7.25 10.75
CA PHE A 238 6.47 -8.32 10.87
C PHE A 238 5.08 -7.87 10.40
N LEU A 239 4.62 -6.68 10.82
CA LEU A 239 3.36 -6.11 10.34
C LEU A 239 3.35 -5.91 8.80
N GLN A 240 4.46 -5.45 8.22
CA GLN A 240 4.56 -5.30 6.76
C GLN A 240 4.50 -6.65 6.04
N LYS A 241 5.12 -7.69 6.59
CA LYS A 241 5.07 -9.05 6.04
C LYS A 241 3.66 -9.64 6.13
N LEU A 242 2.96 -9.45 7.25
CA LEU A 242 1.56 -9.83 7.40
C LEU A 242 0.69 -9.17 6.33
N ASN A 243 0.87 -7.87 6.10
CA ASN A 243 0.13 -7.13 5.08
C ASN A 243 0.33 -7.71 3.68
N ILE A 244 1.56 -8.04 3.31
CA ILE A 244 1.87 -8.65 2.02
C ILE A 244 1.11 -9.98 1.86
N ILE A 245 1.20 -10.88 2.85
CA ILE A 245 0.56 -12.21 2.78
C ILE A 245 -0.97 -12.07 2.76
N GLU A 246 -1.52 -11.16 3.57
CA GLU A 246 -2.97 -10.98 3.69
C GLU A 246 -3.58 -10.48 2.39
N ARG A 247 -2.90 -9.56 1.69
CA ARG A 247 -3.34 -9.08 0.37
C ARG A 247 -3.43 -10.23 -0.64
N TRP A 248 -2.46 -11.15 -0.65
CA TRP A 248 -2.50 -12.32 -1.54
C TRP A 248 -3.54 -13.35 -1.14
N THR A 249 -3.78 -13.52 0.17
CA THR A 249 -4.84 -14.43 0.66
C THR A 249 -6.23 -13.98 0.22
N ILE A 250 -6.49 -12.67 0.18
CA ILE A 250 -7.75 -12.10 -0.33
C ILE A 250 -7.86 -12.31 -1.85
N VAL A 251 -6.82 -11.94 -2.59
CA VAL A 251 -6.78 -12.08 -4.06
C VAL A 251 -6.97 -13.52 -4.50
N ASP A 252 -6.31 -14.48 -3.83
CA ASP A 252 -6.44 -15.90 -4.16
C ASP A 252 -7.84 -16.46 -3.87
N LYS A 253 -8.53 -15.97 -2.82
CA LYS A 253 -9.93 -16.31 -2.55
C LYS A 253 -10.86 -15.76 -3.64
N GLU A 254 -10.71 -14.51 -4.04
CA GLU A 254 -11.52 -13.89 -5.09
C GLU A 254 -11.30 -14.58 -6.43
N ARG A 255 -10.04 -14.80 -6.81
CA ARG A 255 -9.65 -15.50 -8.04
C ARG A 255 -10.15 -16.94 -8.03
N GLY A 256 -9.99 -17.67 -6.93
CA GLY A 256 -10.52 -19.03 -6.77
C GLY A 256 -12.04 -19.08 -6.88
N GLY A 257 -12.74 -18.10 -6.29
CA GLY A 257 -14.18 -17.94 -6.41
C GLY A 257 -14.62 -17.66 -7.84
N GLN A 258 -13.89 -16.83 -8.59
CA GLN A 258 -14.19 -16.56 -10.00
C GLN A 258 -13.99 -17.80 -10.86
N VAL A 259 -12.86 -18.50 -10.74
CA VAL A 259 -12.59 -19.75 -11.46
C VAL A 259 -13.66 -20.79 -11.18
N PHE A 260 -14.11 -20.92 -9.93
CA PHE A 260 -15.20 -21.82 -9.57
C PHE A 260 -16.53 -21.42 -10.23
N ARG A 261 -16.88 -20.13 -10.23
CA ARG A 261 -18.08 -19.63 -10.92
C ARG A 261 -18.02 -19.89 -12.42
N ASP A 262 -16.86 -19.67 -13.04
CA ASP A 262 -16.65 -19.90 -14.47
C ASP A 262 -16.78 -21.40 -14.81
N MET A 263 -16.24 -22.30 -13.98
CA MET A 263 -16.43 -23.75 -14.12
C MET A 263 -17.91 -24.16 -14.00
N ILE A 264 -18.64 -23.62 -13.02
CA ILE A 264 -20.09 -23.88 -12.87
C ILE A 264 -20.87 -23.33 -14.07
N GLN A 265 -20.48 -22.18 -14.61
CA GLN A 265 -21.12 -21.59 -15.78
C GLN A 265 -20.87 -22.45 -17.03
N GLN A 266 -19.62 -22.88 -17.27
CA GLN A 266 -19.29 -23.81 -18.36
C GLN A 266 -20.09 -25.12 -18.24
N LEU A 267 -20.19 -25.69 -17.05
CA LEU A 267 -21.00 -26.91 -16.82
C LEU A 267 -22.49 -26.69 -17.10
N LYS A 268 -23.04 -25.50 -16.80
CA LYS A 268 -24.44 -25.17 -17.12
C LYS A 268 -24.65 -24.98 -18.62
N ASP A 269 -23.68 -24.39 -19.31
CA ASP A 269 -23.74 -24.15 -20.75
C ASP A 269 -23.53 -25.45 -21.56
N GLU A 270 -22.75 -26.40 -21.02
CA GLU A 270 -22.60 -27.75 -21.58
C GLU A 270 -23.84 -28.63 -21.36
N VAL A 271 -24.65 -28.34 -20.34
CA VAL A 271 -25.94 -29.00 -20.11
C VAL A 271 -27.04 -28.24 -20.89
N GLU A 272 -26.96 -28.28 -22.22
CA GLU A 272 -28.17 -28.05 -23.02
C GLU A 272 -29.11 -29.24 -22.83
N VAL A 273 -30.26 -29.00 -22.20
CA VAL A 273 -31.34 -29.99 -22.09
C VAL A 273 -31.63 -30.55 -23.47
N PRO A 274 -31.44 -31.87 -23.71
CA PRO A 274 -31.69 -32.48 -25.00
C PRO A 274 -33.08 -32.09 -25.50
N SER A 275 -33.18 -31.75 -26.79
CA SER A 275 -34.41 -31.28 -27.45
C SER A 275 -35.62 -32.18 -27.19
N GLU A 276 -35.38 -33.45 -26.84
CA GLU A 276 -36.35 -34.48 -26.50
C GLU A 276 -37.13 -34.22 -25.19
N PHE A 277 -36.64 -33.34 -24.31
CA PHE A 277 -37.31 -32.98 -23.05
C PHE A 277 -37.94 -31.58 -23.06
N ARG A 278 -37.88 -30.84 -24.17
CA ARG A 278 -38.62 -29.58 -24.35
C ARG A 278 -40.08 -29.90 -24.73
N ILE A 279 -40.91 -30.22 -23.74
CA ILE A 279 -42.34 -30.50 -23.92
C ILE A 279 -43.06 -29.23 -24.41
N LYS A 280 -43.86 -29.38 -25.47
CA LYS A 280 -44.78 -28.36 -26.02
C LYS A 280 -45.95 -28.07 -25.08
#